data_AF-A0A7L2QJS2-F1
#
_entry.id   AF-A0A7L2QJS2-F1
#
_cell.length_a   1.000
_cell.length_b   1.000
_cell.length_c   1.000
_cell.angle_alpha   90.00
_cell.angle_beta   90.00
_cell.angle_gamma   90.00
#
_symmetry.space_group_name_H-M   'P 1'
#
loop_
_entity.id
_entity.type
_entity.pdbx_description
1 polymer ?
#
loop_
_entity_poly.entity_id
_entity_poly.type
_entity_poly.pdbx_seq_one_letter_code
_entity_poly.pdbx_strand_id
1 'polypeptide(L)'
;QVQRVMPNDSFYFSIVRDPGAVAESSFSYFRAAAPAFRNSPSLSAFLASPSRFFRAGQRGNHYARNLQWFDFGLPEPADPGEIPGILGRLERVFPLVLLAERFDESLVLLRHRLCWPRDAVDLFPHNSRDSARKISPEQLRRLRAWNSLDWALYSHFNRTFWREAE
;
A
#
# COMPACT_ATOMS: atom_id res chain seq x y z
N GLN A 1 2.18 15.46 14.72
CA GLN A 1 1.12 16.44 15.03
C GLN A 1 -0.12 15.77 15.60
N VAL A 2 -0.66 14.72 14.98
CA VAL A 2 -1.82 13.95 15.50
C VAL A 2 -1.61 13.43 16.93
N GLN A 3 -0.47 12.80 17.23
CA GLN A 3 -0.17 12.29 18.58
C GLN A 3 -0.21 13.37 19.69
N ARG A 4 -0.08 14.66 19.37
CA ARG A 4 -0.11 15.74 20.37
C ARG A 4 -1.53 16.02 20.89
N VAL A 5 -2.55 15.58 20.17
CA VAL A 5 -3.96 15.85 20.49
C VAL A 5 -4.77 14.57 20.77
N MET A 6 -4.12 13.41 20.67
CA MET A 6 -4.74 12.12 20.90
C MET A 6 -4.43 11.63 22.33
N PRO A 7 -5.37 10.93 23.00
CA PRO A 7 -5.10 10.26 24.26
C PRO A 7 -3.89 9.33 24.19
N ASN A 8 -3.17 9.17 25.30
CA ASN A 8 -1.96 8.33 25.36
C ASN A 8 -2.23 6.85 25.07
N ASP A 9 -3.46 6.39 25.27
CA ASP A 9 -3.95 5.02 25.03
C ASP A 9 -4.58 4.85 23.63
N SER A 10 -4.41 5.83 22.74
CA SER A 10 -4.94 5.74 21.37
C SER A 10 -4.29 4.59 20.60
N PHE A 11 -5.13 3.73 20.04
CA PHE A 11 -4.70 2.66 19.15
C PHE A 11 -4.64 3.16 17.70
N TYR A 12 -3.47 3.03 17.08
CA TYR A 12 -3.27 3.37 15.67
C TYR A 12 -3.12 2.10 14.85
N PHE A 13 -3.89 2.00 13.78
CA PHE A 13 -3.74 0.95 12.77
C PHE A 13 -3.70 1.57 11.38
N SER A 14 -3.21 0.79 10.42
CA SER A 14 -3.21 1.17 9.01
C SER A 14 -3.56 -0.06 8.16
N ILE A 15 -3.59 0.10 6.84
CA ILE A 15 -3.84 -0.98 5.90
C ILE A 15 -2.87 -0.90 4.73
N VAL A 16 -2.40 -2.06 4.28
CA VAL A 16 -1.61 -2.21 3.07
C VAL A 16 -2.25 -3.23 2.14
N ARG A 17 -1.92 -3.11 0.86
CA ARG A 17 -2.32 -4.00 -0.22
C ARG A 17 -1.08 -4.41 -1.01
N ASP A 18 -1.14 -5.51 -1.75
CA ASP A 18 -0.08 -5.92 -2.66
C ASP A 18 0.20 -4.79 -3.68
N PRO A 19 1.45 -4.30 -3.78
CA PRO A 19 1.76 -3.14 -4.60
C PRO A 19 1.62 -3.39 -6.09
N GLY A 20 1.65 -4.65 -6.53
CA GLY A 20 1.33 -5.01 -7.89
C GLY A 20 -0.16 -4.77 -8.21
N ALA A 21 -1.05 -5.19 -7.32
CA ALA A 21 -2.48 -4.93 -7.43
C ALA A 21 -2.81 -3.44 -7.28
N VAL A 22 -2.16 -2.74 -6.35
CA VAL A 22 -2.30 -1.28 -6.19
C VAL A 22 -1.88 -0.56 -7.46
N ALA A 23 -0.70 -0.88 -8.01
CA ALA A 23 -0.18 -0.16 -9.16
C ALA A 23 -1.03 -0.36 -10.44
N GLU A 24 -1.63 -1.54 -10.66
CA GLU A 24 -2.61 -1.71 -11.74
C GLU A 24 -3.85 -0.87 -11.51
N SER A 25 -4.40 -0.90 -10.30
CA SER A 25 -5.58 -0.12 -9.96
C SER A 25 -5.31 1.38 -10.12
N SER A 26 -4.15 1.84 -9.65
CA SER A 26 -3.68 3.22 -9.74
C SER A 26 -3.45 3.66 -11.18
N PHE A 27 -2.89 2.79 -12.03
CA PHE A 27 -2.72 3.08 -13.46
C PHE A 27 -4.05 3.42 -14.14
N SER A 28 -5.10 2.66 -13.80
CA SER A 28 -6.44 2.86 -14.36
C SER A 28 -7.16 4.05 -13.71
N TYR A 29 -7.13 4.15 -12.38
CA TYR A 29 -7.89 5.14 -11.60
C TYR A 29 -7.29 6.56 -11.69
N PHE A 30 -5.97 6.68 -11.54
CA PHE A 30 -5.26 7.95 -11.58
C PHE A 30 -4.71 8.30 -12.97
N ARG A 31 -5.19 7.64 -14.02
CA ARG A 31 -4.74 7.84 -15.41
C ARG A 31 -4.73 9.32 -15.81
N ALA A 32 -5.78 10.05 -15.45
CA ALA A 32 -5.86 11.48 -15.70
C ALA A 32 -4.98 12.28 -14.74
N ALA A 33 -4.94 11.94 -13.45
CA ALA A 33 -4.23 12.72 -12.43
C ALA A 33 -2.69 12.62 -12.52
N ALA A 34 -2.15 11.47 -12.95
CA ALA A 34 -0.71 11.22 -12.99
C ALA A 34 -0.16 11.36 -14.42
N PRO A 35 0.71 12.36 -14.68
CA PRO A 35 1.35 12.53 -15.99
C PRO A 35 2.05 11.26 -16.50
N ALA A 36 2.74 10.52 -15.61
CA ALA A 36 3.41 9.27 -15.97
C ALA A 36 2.45 8.21 -16.53
N PHE A 37 1.24 8.14 -15.98
CA PHE A 37 0.20 7.28 -16.52
C PHE A 37 -0.36 7.87 -17.81
N ARG A 38 -0.86 9.11 -17.78
CA ARG A 38 -1.48 9.79 -18.93
C ARG A 38 -0.65 9.68 -20.22
N ASN A 39 0.66 9.83 -20.10
CA ASN A 39 1.60 9.83 -21.23
C ASN A 39 2.01 8.43 -21.71
N SER A 40 1.72 7.37 -20.95
CA SER A 40 1.94 6.00 -21.39
C SER A 40 0.71 5.48 -22.12
N PRO A 41 0.81 4.81 -23.28
CA PRO A 41 -0.36 4.35 -24.02
C PRO A 41 -1.08 3.15 -23.38
N SER A 42 -0.38 2.33 -22.59
CA SER A 42 -0.96 1.16 -21.91
C SER A 42 -0.13 0.76 -20.69
N LEU A 43 -0.68 -0.07 -19.81
CA LEU A 43 0.08 -0.57 -18.65
C LEU A 43 1.31 -1.36 -19.10
N SER A 44 1.20 -2.17 -20.16
CA SER A 44 2.33 -2.92 -20.72
C SER A 44 3.42 -1.99 -21.27
N ALA A 45 3.03 -0.91 -21.97
CA ALA A 45 4.01 0.07 -22.46
C ALA A 45 4.68 0.85 -21.32
N PHE A 46 3.92 1.18 -20.26
CA PHE A 46 4.48 1.77 -19.04
C PHE A 46 5.52 0.84 -18.44
N LEU A 47 5.17 -0.43 -18.21
CA LEU A 47 6.04 -1.44 -17.61
C LEU A 47 7.26 -1.80 -18.46
N ALA A 48 7.19 -1.64 -19.77
CA ALA A 48 8.33 -1.85 -20.65
C ALA A 48 9.42 -0.80 -20.46
N SER A 49 9.06 0.44 -20.10
CA SER A 49 10.02 1.54 -19.88
C SER A 49 9.47 2.61 -18.93
N PRO A 50 9.30 2.31 -17.62
CA PRO A 50 8.66 3.24 -16.70
C PRO A 50 9.40 4.58 -16.57
N SER A 51 10.73 4.56 -16.61
CA SER A 51 11.60 5.73 -16.56
C SER A 51 11.40 6.72 -17.72
N ARG A 52 10.84 6.27 -18.86
CA ARG A 52 10.49 7.15 -19.98
C ARG A 52 9.30 8.06 -19.65
N PHE A 53 8.39 7.58 -18.79
CA PHE A 53 7.14 8.27 -18.46
C PHE A 53 7.18 8.92 -17.08
N PHE A 54 7.88 8.30 -16.13
CA PHE A 54 7.96 8.75 -14.75
C PHE A 54 9.08 9.77 -14.57
N ARG A 55 8.72 10.92 -13.99
CA ARG A 55 9.67 11.94 -13.51
C ARG A 55 9.45 12.18 -12.02
N ALA A 56 10.51 12.01 -11.23
CA ALA A 56 10.49 12.28 -9.80
C ALA A 56 10.17 13.76 -9.54
N GLY A 57 9.41 14.05 -8.49
CA GLY A 57 9.01 15.41 -8.12
C GLY A 57 7.95 16.07 -9.01
N GLN A 58 7.59 15.48 -10.15
CA GLN A 58 6.50 16.00 -10.98
C GLN A 58 5.16 15.83 -10.27
N ARG A 59 4.39 16.93 -10.17
CA ARG A 59 3.07 16.94 -9.52
C ARG A 59 2.17 15.84 -10.07
N GLY A 60 1.57 15.06 -9.17
CA GLY A 60 0.68 13.94 -9.48
C GLY A 60 1.39 12.60 -9.74
N ASN A 61 2.71 12.56 -9.94
CA ASN A 61 3.40 11.28 -10.20
C ASN A 61 3.57 10.39 -8.95
N HIS A 62 3.25 10.85 -7.75
CA HIS A 62 3.24 9.99 -6.55
C HIS A 62 2.25 8.81 -6.70
N TYR A 63 1.17 8.95 -7.48
CA TYR A 63 0.28 7.84 -7.82
C TYR A 63 0.93 6.75 -8.69
N ALA A 64 2.07 7.05 -9.32
CA ALA A 64 2.70 6.19 -10.32
C ALA A 64 3.87 5.35 -9.80
N ARG A 65 4.35 5.62 -8.58
CA ARG A 65 5.42 4.86 -7.96
C ARG A 65 5.38 5.01 -6.44
N ASN A 66 5.44 3.90 -5.73
CA ASN A 66 5.51 3.84 -4.27
C ASN A 66 4.37 4.63 -3.59
N LEU A 67 3.14 4.43 -4.05
CA LEU A 67 1.97 5.18 -3.59
C LEU A 67 1.73 4.94 -2.10
N GLN A 68 1.83 3.70 -1.63
CA GLN A 68 1.57 3.40 -0.23
C GLN A 68 2.65 4.00 0.67
N TRP A 69 3.92 3.91 0.27
CA TRP A 69 5.03 4.57 0.97
C TRP A 69 4.80 6.08 1.11
N PHE A 70 4.31 6.72 0.04
CA PHE A 70 3.89 8.12 0.06
C PHE A 70 2.70 8.36 1.01
N ASP A 71 1.68 7.50 1.02
CA ASP A 71 0.51 7.61 1.89
C ASP A 71 0.87 7.46 3.38
N PHE A 72 1.91 6.68 3.72
CA PHE A 72 2.51 6.63 5.06
C PHE A 72 3.31 7.89 5.41
N GLY A 73 3.41 8.87 4.50
CA GLY A 73 4.12 10.13 4.69
C GLY A 73 5.65 9.95 4.75
N LEU A 74 6.17 8.87 4.18
CA LEU A 74 7.59 8.56 4.24
C LEU A 74 8.37 9.28 3.12
N PRO A 75 9.55 9.84 3.42
CA PRO A 75 10.44 10.37 2.39
C PRO A 75 11.07 9.23 1.57
N GLU A 76 11.59 9.56 0.40
CA GLU A 76 12.47 8.64 -0.34
C GLU A 76 13.73 8.41 0.51
N PRO A 77 14.11 7.15 0.81
CA PRO A 77 15.30 6.86 1.59
C PRO A 77 16.57 7.25 0.82
N ALA A 78 17.55 7.82 1.52
CA ALA A 78 18.84 8.18 0.91
C ALA A 78 19.71 6.95 0.65
N ASP A 79 19.60 5.94 1.51
CA ASP A 79 20.28 4.66 1.42
C ASP A 79 19.25 3.52 1.62
N PRO A 80 19.21 2.49 0.77
CA PRO A 80 18.43 1.27 1.00
C PRO A 80 18.61 0.65 2.40
N GLY A 81 19.75 0.82 3.05
CA GLY A 81 20.04 0.38 4.41
C GLY A 81 19.14 1.02 5.49
N GLU A 82 18.48 2.14 5.19
CA GLU A 82 17.55 2.81 6.11
C GLU A 82 16.18 2.11 6.19
N ILE A 83 15.81 1.36 5.14
CA ILE A 83 14.47 0.77 4.98
C ILE A 83 14.08 -0.10 6.19
N PRO A 84 14.90 -1.05 6.68
CA PRO A 84 14.55 -1.84 7.86
C PRO A 84 14.28 -0.98 9.11
N GLY A 85 15.07 0.08 9.31
CA GLY A 85 14.90 1.01 10.42
C GLY A 85 13.61 1.84 10.32
N ILE A 86 13.21 2.24 9.11
CA ILE A 86 11.93 2.91 8.84
C ILE A 86 10.77 1.97 9.16
N LEU A 87 10.82 0.74 8.66
CA LEU A 87 9.75 -0.26 8.87
C LEU A 87 9.60 -0.62 10.35
N GLY A 88 10.71 -0.79 11.08
CA GLY A 88 10.67 -1.01 12.53
C GLY A 88 10.17 0.20 13.34
N ARG A 89 10.26 1.43 12.80
CA ARG A 89 9.57 2.59 13.39
C ARG A 89 8.07 2.54 13.11
N LEU A 90 7.67 2.23 11.88
CA LEU A 90 6.26 2.11 11.53
C LEU A 90 5.55 1.03 12.34
N GLU A 91 6.16 -0.14 12.55
CA GLU A 91 5.59 -1.22 13.37
C GLU A 91 5.31 -0.79 14.82
N ARG A 92 6.14 0.10 15.39
CA ARG A 92 5.91 0.68 16.72
C ARG A 92 4.78 1.72 16.73
N VAL A 93 4.61 2.45 15.63
CA VAL A 93 3.52 3.44 15.49
C VAL A 93 2.19 2.76 15.20
N PHE A 94 2.20 1.69 14.41
CA PHE A 94 1.04 0.91 13.99
C PHE A 94 1.20 -0.54 14.46
N PRO A 95 0.80 -0.86 15.72
CA PRO A 95 0.87 -2.21 16.26
C PRO A 95 0.02 -3.24 15.52
N LEU A 96 -0.84 -2.78 14.60
CA LEU A 96 -1.56 -3.62 13.64
C LEU A 96 -1.61 -2.89 12.30
N VAL A 97 -1.16 -3.57 11.25
CA VAL A 97 -1.35 -3.14 9.86
C VAL A 97 -2.12 -4.25 9.14
N LEU A 98 -3.30 -3.90 8.63
CA LEU A 98 -4.21 -4.79 7.94
C LEU A 98 -3.70 -5.13 6.55
N LEU A 99 -4.13 -6.27 6.00
CA LEU A 99 -3.87 -6.67 4.63
C LEU A 99 -5.19 -6.66 3.84
N ALA A 100 -5.27 -5.85 2.79
CA ALA A 100 -6.48 -5.72 1.98
C ALA A 100 -6.89 -7.04 1.29
N GLU A 101 -5.94 -7.91 0.95
CA GLU A 101 -6.18 -9.25 0.39
C GLU A 101 -6.68 -10.28 1.42
N ARG A 102 -6.63 -9.93 2.70
CA ARG A 102 -7.05 -10.74 3.86
C ARG A 102 -7.94 -9.88 4.75
N PHE A 103 -8.91 -9.21 4.11
CA PHE A 103 -9.70 -8.18 4.77
C PHE A 103 -10.54 -8.75 5.92
N ASP A 104 -11.11 -9.94 5.73
CA ASP A 104 -11.91 -10.61 6.76
C ASP A 104 -11.05 -10.95 7.99
N GLU A 105 -9.88 -11.56 7.79
CA GLU A 105 -8.93 -11.86 8.87
C GLU A 105 -8.41 -10.57 9.53
N SER A 106 -8.17 -9.54 8.72
CA SER A 106 -7.76 -8.22 9.21
C SER A 106 -8.81 -7.60 10.13
N LEU A 107 -10.10 -7.70 9.77
CA LEU A 107 -11.19 -7.20 10.60
C LEU A 107 -11.34 -8.01 11.90
N VAL A 108 -11.12 -9.33 11.86
CA VAL A 108 -11.09 -10.16 13.06
C VAL A 108 -9.99 -9.69 14.02
N LEU A 109 -8.77 -9.49 13.53
CA LEU A 109 -7.65 -9.00 14.36
C LEU A 109 -7.92 -7.59 14.89
N LEU A 110 -8.41 -6.68 14.06
CA LEU A 110 -8.72 -5.32 14.46
C LEU A 110 -9.79 -5.29 15.56
N ARG A 111 -10.87 -6.05 15.38
CA ARG A 111 -11.93 -6.19 16.39
C ARG A 111 -11.36 -6.65 17.73
N HIS A 112 -10.49 -7.66 17.72
CA HIS A 112 -9.83 -8.15 18.93
C HIS A 112 -8.97 -7.08 19.61
N ARG A 113 -8.18 -6.31 18.84
CA ARG A 113 -7.34 -5.23 19.38
C ARG A 113 -8.14 -4.06 19.95
N LEU A 114 -9.34 -3.80 19.41
CA LEU A 114 -10.23 -2.73 19.86
C LEU A 114 -11.27 -3.19 20.90
N CYS A 115 -11.24 -4.46 21.30
CA CYS A 115 -12.23 -5.07 22.21
C CYS A 115 -13.69 -4.88 21.75
N TRP A 116 -13.91 -4.85 20.43
CA TRP A 116 -15.24 -4.67 19.87
C TRP A 116 -16.07 -5.96 19.93
N PRO A 117 -17.39 -5.88 20.19
CA PRO A 117 -18.27 -7.02 20.11
C PRO A 117 -18.46 -7.44 18.64
N ARG A 118 -18.98 -8.66 18.41
CA ARG A 118 -19.03 -9.26 17.07
C ARG A 118 -19.94 -8.50 16.10
N ASP A 119 -21.01 -7.93 16.63
CA ASP A 119 -22.03 -7.16 15.93
C ASP A 119 -21.64 -5.70 15.67
N ALA A 120 -20.45 -5.28 16.10
CA ALA A 120 -19.94 -3.92 15.85
C ALA A 120 -19.26 -3.73 14.49
N VAL A 121 -19.14 -4.79 13.66
CA VAL A 121 -18.41 -4.74 12.39
C VAL A 121 -19.29 -5.24 11.25
N ASP A 122 -19.66 -4.32 10.35
CA ASP A 122 -20.35 -4.60 9.10
C ASP A 122 -19.42 -4.38 7.90
N LEU A 123 -19.55 -5.22 6.88
CA LEU A 123 -18.78 -5.15 5.64
C LEU A 123 -19.68 -4.78 4.46
N PHE A 124 -19.38 -3.66 3.81
CA PHE A 124 -20.01 -3.27 2.54
C PHE A 124 -18.95 -3.25 1.44
N PRO A 125 -18.99 -4.18 0.47
CA PRO A 125 -18.07 -4.16 -0.66
C PRO A 125 -18.19 -2.85 -1.45
N HIS A 126 -17.07 -2.17 -1.65
CA HIS A 126 -17.01 -0.94 -2.43
C HIS A 126 -15.81 -0.97 -3.38
N ASN A 127 -16.00 -0.44 -4.60
CA ASN A 127 -15.01 -0.53 -5.69
C ASN A 127 -14.55 -1.96 -6.03
N SER A 128 -15.41 -2.96 -5.76
CA SER A 128 -15.22 -4.33 -6.26
C SER A 128 -15.20 -4.30 -7.79
N ARG A 129 -14.15 -4.86 -8.39
CA ARG A 129 -14.02 -4.96 -9.84
C ARG A 129 -14.15 -6.44 -10.22
N ASP A 130 -15.24 -6.80 -10.88
CA ASP A 130 -15.49 -8.17 -11.39
C ASP A 130 -14.50 -8.59 -12.49
N SER A 131 -13.84 -7.62 -13.10
CA SER A 131 -12.80 -7.82 -14.10
C SER A 131 -11.52 -7.12 -13.67
N ALA A 132 -10.76 -7.73 -12.75
CA ALA A 132 -9.33 -7.50 -12.79
C ALA A 132 -8.90 -7.91 -14.21
N ARG A 133 -8.49 -6.94 -15.06
CA ARG A 133 -7.68 -7.26 -16.24
C ARG A 133 -6.64 -8.24 -15.72
N LYS A 134 -6.64 -9.49 -16.20
CA LYS A 134 -5.76 -10.54 -15.67
C LYS A 134 -4.32 -10.08 -15.88
N ILE A 135 -3.76 -9.44 -14.85
CA ILE A 135 -2.36 -9.04 -14.81
C ILE A 135 -1.60 -10.35 -14.89
N SER A 136 -0.73 -10.49 -15.89
CA SER A 136 0.08 -11.69 -15.97
C SER A 136 1.03 -11.74 -14.76
N PRO A 137 1.45 -12.94 -14.30
CA PRO A 137 2.45 -13.06 -13.25
C PRO A 137 3.72 -12.24 -13.54
N GLU A 138 4.09 -12.14 -14.82
CA GLU A 138 5.20 -11.29 -15.28
C GLU A 138 4.96 -9.80 -15.02
N GLN A 139 3.79 -9.29 -15.40
CA GLN A 139 3.42 -7.90 -15.14
C GLN A 139 3.40 -7.62 -13.64
N LEU A 140 2.87 -8.55 -12.84
CA LEU A 140 2.82 -8.42 -11.39
C LEU A 140 4.22 -8.30 -10.78
N ARG A 141 5.17 -9.16 -11.19
CA ARG A 141 6.57 -9.06 -10.76
C ARG A 141 7.19 -7.71 -11.12
N ARG A 142 6.98 -7.23 -12.35
CA ARG A 142 7.49 -5.93 -12.79
C ARG A 142 6.90 -4.76 -12.00
N LEU A 143 5.60 -4.83 -11.70
CA LEU A 143 4.94 -3.80 -10.88
C LEU A 143 5.48 -3.78 -9.45
N ARG A 144 5.68 -4.95 -8.82
CA ARG A 144 6.30 -5.04 -7.48
C ARG A 144 7.74 -4.52 -7.50
N ALA A 145 8.51 -4.85 -8.53
CA ALA A 145 9.88 -4.36 -8.68
C ALA A 145 9.94 -2.83 -8.89
N TRP A 146 9.01 -2.28 -9.68
CA TRP A 146 8.89 -0.83 -9.89
C TRP A 146 8.52 -0.07 -8.60
N ASN A 147 7.63 -0.68 -7.81
CA ASN A 147 7.19 -0.18 -6.51
C ASN A 147 7.96 -0.84 -5.36
N SER A 148 9.30 -0.82 -5.44
CA SER A 148 10.17 -1.57 -4.52
C SER A 148 10.01 -1.17 -3.05
N LEU A 149 9.69 0.10 -2.76
CA LEU A 149 9.48 0.56 -1.39
C LEU A 149 8.16 0.04 -0.83
N ASP A 150 7.10 0.09 -1.64
CA ASP A 150 5.81 -0.51 -1.25
C ASP A 150 5.94 -2.04 -1.13
N TRP A 151 6.79 -2.68 -1.93
CA TRP A 151 7.06 -4.12 -1.79
C TRP A 151 7.78 -4.45 -0.49
N ALA A 152 8.76 -3.63 -0.08
CA ALA A 152 9.42 -3.79 1.22
C ALA A 152 8.42 -3.59 2.38
N LEU A 153 7.57 -2.56 2.28
CA LEU A 153 6.50 -2.26 3.23
C LEU A 153 5.51 -3.42 3.36
N TYR A 154 4.95 -3.88 2.24
CA TYR A 154 3.99 -5.00 2.20
C TYR A 154 4.62 -6.29 2.72
N SER A 155 5.85 -6.61 2.30
CA SER A 155 6.53 -7.83 2.75
C SER A 155 6.80 -7.85 4.24
N HIS A 156 7.13 -6.69 4.84
CA HIS A 156 7.31 -6.56 6.28
C HIS A 156 6.01 -6.78 7.03
N PHE A 157 4.95 -6.04 6.65
CA PHE A 157 3.68 -6.11 7.36
C PHE A 157 2.92 -7.42 7.12
N ASN A 158 3.12 -8.07 5.98
CA ASN A 158 2.61 -9.42 5.77
C ASN A 158 3.24 -10.42 6.77
N ARG A 159 4.54 -10.33 7.05
CA ARG A 159 5.18 -11.20 8.06
C ARG A 159 4.68 -10.89 9.47
N THR A 160 4.59 -9.61 9.84
CA THR A 160 4.12 -9.24 11.19
C THR A 160 2.66 -9.59 11.37
N PHE A 161 1.83 -9.45 10.34
CA PHE A 161 0.41 -9.82 10.38
C PHE A 161 0.22 -11.29 10.76
N TRP A 162 0.95 -12.21 10.12
CA TRP A 162 0.84 -13.64 10.44
C TRP A 162 1.37 -13.99 11.83
N ARG A 163 2.42 -13.30 12.31
CA ARG A 163 2.89 -13.45 13.70
C ARG A 163 1.83 -13.02 14.72
N GLU A 164 0.93 -12.12 14.38
CA GLU A 164 -0.19 -11.69 15.25
C GLU A 164 -1.42 -12.59 15.12
N ALA A 165 -1.54 -13.36 14.04
CA ALA A 165 -2.66 -14.26 13.78
C ALA A 165 -2.44 -15.67 14.38
N GLU A 166 -1.19 -16.04 14.64
CA GLU A 166 -0.76 -17.25 15.35
C GLU A 166 -0.83 -17.09 16.87
#